data_AF-A0A1E9ASN2-F1
#
_entry.id   AF-A0A1E9ASN2-F1
#
_cell.length_a   1.000
_cell.length_b   1.000
_cell.length_c   1.000
_cell.angle_alpha   90.00
_cell.angle_beta   90.00
_cell.angle_gamma   90.00
#
_symmetry.space_group_name_H-M   'P 1'
#
loop_
_entity.id
_entity.type
_entity.pdbx_description
1 polymer ?
#
loop_
_entity_poly.entity_id
_entity_poly.type
_entity_poly.pdbx_seq_one_letter_code
_entity_poly.pdbx_strand_id
1 'polypeptide(L)'
;MKKFKKLAIVGIMSMLLSTSVFAAGKLPKDALDKNINIYINNNLQSIPEGMGRAYLDKNTNRVMVPIRYISENLGAQINFYQRKETNTSGILIGAIDVLVELDINSTKAKLNLGGEDSVVNLDSPAILYDGRTYVPIRFISETLGLNVDWKDDSVYISGKFKTKGKRYNYEEDNKEEEIKKENTADKYLDQFNIPREKVQEGKESNSIFQ
;
A
#
# COMPACT_ATOMS: atom_id res chain seq x y z
N MET A 1 -50.46 8.57 47.19
CA MET A 1 -50.10 7.12 47.08
C MET A 1 -51.01 6.56 45.99
N LYS A 2 -50.60 5.92 44.89
CA LYS A 2 -49.48 5.02 44.58
C LYS A 2 -48.97 5.32 43.16
N LYS A 3 -47.65 5.18 42.95
CA LYS A 3 -46.96 5.37 41.67
C LYS A 3 -47.29 4.21 40.72
N PHE A 4 -47.70 4.51 39.48
CA PHE A 4 -47.88 3.51 38.43
C PHE A 4 -46.51 3.00 37.96
N LYS A 5 -46.30 1.69 38.08
CA LYS A 5 -45.10 0.99 37.61
C LYS A 5 -45.14 0.93 36.08
N LYS A 6 -44.05 1.35 35.42
CA LYS A 6 -43.83 1.14 33.99
C LYS A 6 -43.68 -0.37 33.74
N LEU A 7 -44.56 -0.97 32.94
CA LEU A 7 -44.32 -2.25 32.30
C LEU A 7 -43.50 -1.98 31.03
N ALA A 8 -42.24 -2.40 31.01
CA ALA A 8 -41.46 -2.46 29.78
C ALA A 8 -41.93 -3.69 28.99
N ILE A 9 -42.58 -3.45 27.86
CA ILE A 9 -42.85 -4.49 26.86
C ILE A 9 -41.52 -4.77 26.17
N VAL A 10 -40.96 -5.94 26.46
CA VAL A 10 -39.80 -6.50 25.77
C VAL A 10 -40.26 -6.88 24.36
N GLY A 11 -40.13 -5.95 23.43
CA GLY A 11 -40.24 -6.22 22.00
C GLY A 11 -38.99 -6.94 21.55
N ILE A 12 -39.09 -8.27 21.35
CA ILE A 12 -38.11 -9.08 20.64
C ILE A 12 -38.13 -8.61 19.18
N MET A 13 -37.36 -7.55 18.91
CA MET A 13 -37.05 -7.12 17.56
C MET A 13 -35.96 -8.08 17.09
N SER A 14 -36.38 -9.06 16.29
CA SER A 14 -35.51 -10.02 15.62
C SER A 14 -34.44 -9.27 14.84
N MET A 15 -33.29 -9.09 15.48
CA MET A 15 -32.07 -8.67 14.82
C MET A 15 -31.72 -9.82 13.88
N LEU A 16 -32.16 -9.70 12.62
CA LEU A 16 -31.58 -10.43 11.51
C LEU A 16 -30.11 -10.02 11.50
N LEU A 17 -29.29 -10.74 12.25
CA LEU A 17 -27.86 -10.81 12.01
C LEU A 17 -27.75 -11.44 10.63
N SER A 18 -27.80 -10.60 9.60
CA SER A 18 -27.24 -10.94 8.31
C SER A 18 -25.77 -11.21 8.58
N THR A 19 -25.44 -12.45 8.90
CA THR A 19 -24.09 -12.96 8.76
C THR A 19 -23.82 -12.85 7.27
N SER A 20 -23.28 -11.72 6.84
CA SER A 20 -22.60 -11.63 5.57
C SER A 20 -21.51 -12.68 5.65
N VAL A 21 -21.74 -13.81 5.01
CA VAL A 21 -20.74 -14.82 4.74
C VAL A 21 -19.73 -14.10 3.85
N PHE A 22 -18.73 -13.47 4.46
CA PHE A 22 -17.53 -13.07 3.76
C PHE A 22 -16.86 -14.37 3.36
N ALA A 23 -17.21 -14.86 2.17
CA ALA A 23 -16.59 -16.02 1.57
C ALA A 23 -15.07 -15.81 1.58
N ALA A 24 -14.32 -16.83 2.00
CA ALA A 24 -12.88 -16.87 1.89
C ALA A 24 -12.48 -16.32 0.50
N GLY A 25 -11.60 -15.32 0.49
CA GLY A 25 -11.32 -14.51 -0.71
C GLY A 25 -11.11 -15.37 -1.95
N LYS A 26 -11.89 -15.10 -3.01
CA LYS A 26 -11.75 -15.81 -4.28
C LYS A 26 -10.32 -15.60 -4.79
N LEU A 27 -9.75 -16.61 -5.42
CA LEU A 27 -8.44 -16.48 -6.08
C LEU A 27 -8.60 -16.01 -7.52
N PRO A 28 -7.61 -15.27 -8.06
CA PRO A 28 -7.54 -14.96 -9.49
C PRO A 28 -7.58 -16.23 -10.33
N LYS A 29 -8.08 -16.13 -11.57
CA LYS A 29 -8.13 -17.27 -12.53
C LYS A 29 -6.74 -17.83 -12.86
N ASP A 30 -5.72 -17.05 -12.60
CA ASP A 30 -4.33 -17.38 -12.87
C ASP A 30 -3.61 -17.95 -11.65
N ALA A 31 -4.30 -18.10 -10.51
CA ALA A 31 -3.78 -18.83 -9.37
C ALA A 31 -3.76 -20.33 -9.64
N LEU A 32 -2.63 -20.97 -9.35
CA LEU A 32 -2.54 -22.43 -9.26
C LEU A 32 -3.21 -22.92 -7.98
N ASP A 33 -3.86 -24.08 -8.07
CA ASP A 33 -4.45 -24.78 -6.93
C ASP A 33 -3.35 -25.46 -6.10
N LYS A 34 -2.56 -24.65 -5.40
CA LYS A 34 -1.50 -25.07 -4.50
C LYS A 34 -1.62 -24.34 -3.19
N ASN A 35 -1.49 -25.07 -2.08
CA ASN A 35 -1.33 -24.47 -0.77
C ASN A 35 0.13 -24.04 -0.61
N ILE A 36 0.32 -22.73 -0.46
CA ILE A 36 1.65 -22.14 -0.23
C ILE A 36 1.76 -21.79 1.25
N ASN A 37 2.76 -22.36 1.92
CA ASN A 37 3.10 -21.96 3.27
C ASN A 37 4.09 -20.79 3.24
N ILE A 38 3.94 -19.85 4.16
CA ILE A 38 4.86 -18.73 4.33
C ILE A 38 5.42 -18.80 5.74
N TYR A 39 6.74 -18.85 5.85
CA TYR A 39 7.47 -18.80 7.10
C TYR A 39 8.22 -17.48 7.19
N ILE A 40 8.06 -16.75 8.29
CA ILE A 40 8.83 -15.54 8.58
C ILE A 40 9.62 -15.80 9.86
N ASN A 41 10.95 -15.79 9.77
CA ASN A 41 11.85 -16.15 10.86
C ASN A 41 11.43 -17.49 11.52
N ASN A 42 11.18 -18.50 10.68
CA ASN A 42 10.74 -19.85 11.04
C ASN A 42 9.32 -19.98 11.64
N ASN A 43 8.58 -18.88 11.77
CA ASN A 43 7.20 -18.92 12.23
C ASN A 43 6.24 -19.03 11.04
N LEU A 44 5.37 -20.04 11.04
CA LEU A 44 4.32 -20.20 10.04
C LEU A 44 3.33 -19.03 10.13
N GLN A 45 3.08 -18.40 9.00
CA GLN A 45 2.14 -17.30 8.86
C GLN A 45 0.77 -17.83 8.43
N SER A 46 -0.28 -17.38 9.12
CA SER A 46 -1.67 -17.71 8.81
C SER A 46 -2.41 -16.44 8.42
N ILE A 47 -2.66 -16.26 7.13
CA ILE A 47 -3.41 -15.11 6.60
C ILE A 47 -4.88 -15.28 7.00
N PRO A 48 -5.51 -14.33 7.73
CA PRO A 48 -6.92 -14.40 8.04
C PRO A 48 -7.77 -14.44 6.77
N GLU A 49 -8.83 -15.25 6.73
CA GLU A 49 -9.65 -15.47 5.52
C GLU A 49 -10.20 -14.16 4.91
N GLY A 50 -10.52 -13.17 5.76
CA GLY A 50 -10.97 -11.84 5.33
C GLY A 50 -9.90 -10.97 4.67
N MET A 51 -8.62 -11.26 4.88
CA MET A 51 -7.49 -10.55 4.27
C MET A 51 -7.05 -11.14 2.93
N GLY A 52 -7.70 -12.22 2.47
CA GLY A 52 -7.32 -12.95 1.26
C GLY A 52 -6.40 -14.12 1.59
N ARG A 53 -5.73 -14.66 0.57
CA ARG A 53 -4.80 -15.79 0.74
C ARG A 53 -3.65 -15.70 -0.27
N ALA A 54 -2.49 -16.23 0.10
CA ALA A 54 -1.37 -16.36 -0.82
C ALA A 54 -1.71 -17.35 -1.94
N TYR A 55 -1.17 -17.11 -3.13
CA TYR A 55 -1.28 -18.05 -4.25
C TYR A 55 -0.05 -17.99 -5.14
N LEU A 56 0.21 -19.08 -5.87
CA LEU A 56 1.22 -19.11 -6.93
C LEU A 56 0.57 -18.72 -8.26
N ASP A 57 1.05 -17.63 -8.87
CA ASP A 57 0.60 -17.21 -10.19
C ASP A 57 1.18 -18.13 -11.28
N LYS A 58 0.32 -18.73 -12.10
CA LYS A 58 0.69 -19.64 -13.19
C LYS A 58 1.43 -18.94 -14.32
N ASN A 59 1.21 -17.63 -14.51
CA ASN A 59 1.79 -16.88 -15.62
C ASN A 59 3.22 -16.46 -15.33
N THR A 60 3.49 -16.02 -14.10
CA THR A 60 4.79 -15.47 -13.68
C THR A 60 5.61 -16.43 -12.81
N ASN A 61 4.99 -17.52 -12.34
CA ASN A 61 5.58 -18.44 -11.36
C ASN A 61 6.11 -17.68 -10.13
N ARG A 62 5.31 -16.75 -9.63
CA ARG A 62 5.60 -15.96 -8.42
C ARG A 62 4.50 -16.14 -7.40
N VAL A 63 4.89 -16.17 -6.13
CA VAL A 63 3.91 -16.17 -5.05
C VAL A 63 3.46 -14.75 -4.77
N MET A 64 2.15 -14.58 -4.95
CA MET A 64 1.42 -13.36 -4.77
C MET A 64 0.75 -13.39 -3.40
N VAL A 65 0.88 -12.30 -2.67
CA VAL A 65 0.39 -12.18 -1.30
C VAL A 65 -0.40 -10.88 -1.12
N PRO A 66 -1.49 -10.88 -0.32
CA PRO A 66 -2.16 -9.64 0.05
C PRO A 66 -1.18 -8.73 0.80
N ILE A 67 -0.91 -7.55 0.24
CA ILE A 67 0.19 -6.70 0.73
C ILE A 67 0.00 -6.29 2.20
N ARG A 68 -1.25 -6.01 2.61
CA ARG A 68 -1.57 -5.54 3.96
C ARG A 68 -1.14 -6.52 5.05
N TYR A 69 -1.37 -7.82 4.84
CA TYR A 69 -0.99 -8.82 5.84
C TYR A 69 0.53 -8.96 5.92
N ILE A 70 1.21 -9.00 4.78
CA ILE A 70 2.66 -9.21 4.76
C ILE A 70 3.42 -7.98 5.26
N SER A 71 3.00 -6.77 4.90
CA SER A 71 3.68 -5.56 5.35
C SER A 71 3.74 -5.44 6.87
N GLU A 72 2.64 -5.72 7.57
CA GLU A 72 2.59 -5.68 9.04
C GLU A 72 3.59 -6.67 9.66
N ASN A 73 3.62 -7.90 9.15
CA ASN A 73 4.53 -8.94 9.64
C ASN A 73 6.00 -8.69 9.29
N LEU A 74 6.26 -7.88 8.25
CA LEU A 74 7.63 -7.47 7.87
C LEU A 74 8.05 -6.13 8.49
N GLY A 75 7.20 -5.51 9.32
CA GLY A 75 7.48 -4.23 9.97
C GLY A 75 7.40 -3.01 9.05
N ALA A 76 6.73 -3.14 7.90
CA ALA A 76 6.51 -2.07 6.93
C ALA A 76 5.10 -1.47 7.05
N GLN A 77 4.98 -0.18 6.78
CA GLN A 77 3.72 0.54 6.64
C GLN A 77 3.30 0.59 5.19
N ILE A 78 1.99 0.58 4.95
CA ILE A 78 1.41 0.67 3.61
C ILE A 78 0.45 1.85 3.55
N ASN A 79 0.67 2.72 2.57
CA ASN A 79 -0.30 3.72 2.15
C ASN A 79 -0.74 3.44 0.72
N PHE A 80 -2.02 3.57 0.44
CA PHE A 80 -2.56 3.46 -0.91
C PHE A 80 -2.78 4.87 -1.45
N TYR A 81 -2.50 5.07 -2.73
CA TYR A 81 -2.76 6.34 -3.39
C TYR A 81 -3.48 6.12 -4.72
N GLN A 82 -4.09 7.20 -5.19
CA GLN A 82 -4.66 7.31 -6.52
C GLN A 82 -4.27 8.66 -7.11
N ARG A 83 -3.61 8.63 -8.28
CA ARG A 83 -3.28 9.83 -9.04
C ARG A 83 -4.40 10.11 -10.03
N LYS A 84 -5.08 11.24 -9.88
CA LYS A 84 -6.29 11.58 -10.65
C LYS A 84 -5.97 11.87 -12.11
N GLU A 85 -4.83 12.50 -12.36
CA GLU A 85 -4.38 12.97 -13.68
C GLU A 85 -4.12 11.81 -14.64
N THR A 86 -3.59 10.72 -14.11
CA THR A 86 -3.24 9.52 -14.88
C THR A 86 -4.23 8.37 -14.67
N ASN A 87 -5.22 8.55 -13.79
CA ASN A 87 -6.14 7.51 -13.33
C ASN A 87 -5.40 6.22 -12.90
N THR A 88 -4.28 6.39 -12.19
CA THR A 88 -3.46 5.28 -11.71
C THR A 88 -3.60 5.11 -10.21
N SER A 89 -3.65 3.87 -9.76
CA SER A 89 -3.60 3.52 -8.33
C SER A 89 -2.28 2.85 -8.02
N GLY A 90 -1.79 3.04 -6.81
CA GLY A 90 -0.53 2.46 -6.37
C GLY A 90 -0.44 2.32 -4.87
N ILE A 91 0.69 1.80 -4.45
CA ILE A 91 1.02 1.56 -3.05
C ILE A 91 2.37 2.20 -2.73
N LEU A 92 2.46 2.71 -1.51
CA LEU A 92 3.69 3.17 -0.88
C LEU A 92 3.99 2.23 0.26
N ILE A 93 5.22 1.72 0.27
CA ILE A 93 5.70 0.76 1.26
C ILE A 93 6.84 1.43 1.99
N GLY A 94 6.55 1.87 3.21
CA GLY A 94 7.51 2.56 4.06
C GLY A 94 8.07 1.62 5.10
N ALA A 95 9.39 1.51 5.16
CA ALA A 95 10.12 0.97 6.30
C ALA A 95 11.25 1.94 6.66
N ILE A 96 12.14 1.54 7.55
CA ILE A 96 13.24 2.41 7.96
C ILE A 96 14.27 2.51 6.85
N ASP A 97 14.61 3.73 6.47
CA ASP A 97 15.53 4.07 5.39
C ASP A 97 15.12 3.43 4.04
N VAL A 98 13.87 2.99 3.89
CA VAL A 98 13.31 2.39 2.67
C VAL A 98 11.94 2.98 2.38
N LEU A 99 11.74 3.50 1.17
CA LEU A 99 10.43 3.82 0.62
C LEU A 99 10.30 3.22 -0.77
N VAL A 100 9.27 2.39 -0.97
CA VAL A 100 8.95 1.84 -2.29
C VAL A 100 7.63 2.44 -2.78
N GLU A 101 7.66 3.10 -3.93
CA GLU A 101 6.47 3.53 -4.68
C GLU A 101 6.23 2.55 -5.83
N LEU A 102 5.07 1.90 -5.82
CA LEU A 102 4.69 0.90 -6.82
C LEU A 102 3.29 1.19 -7.38
N ASP A 103 3.24 1.41 -8.68
CA ASP A 103 1.98 1.48 -9.43
C ASP A 103 1.39 0.08 -9.64
N ILE A 104 0.07 -0.04 -9.48
CA ILE A 104 -0.64 -1.27 -9.81
C ILE A 104 -0.52 -1.52 -11.32
N ASN A 105 -0.30 -2.78 -11.70
CA ASN A 105 -0.02 -3.27 -13.05
C ASN A 105 1.33 -2.83 -13.65
N SER A 106 2.21 -2.21 -12.86
CA SER A 106 3.59 -1.90 -13.27
C SER A 106 4.56 -2.99 -12.79
N THR A 107 5.53 -3.32 -13.64
CA THR A 107 6.71 -4.12 -13.26
C THR A 107 7.90 -3.26 -12.82
N LYS A 108 7.72 -1.94 -12.75
CA LYS A 108 8.72 -1.00 -12.25
C LYS A 108 8.22 -0.35 -10.96
N ALA A 109 9.08 -0.28 -9.96
CA ALA A 109 8.87 0.49 -8.75
C ALA A 109 10.01 1.51 -8.57
N LYS A 110 9.69 2.64 -7.96
CA LYS A 110 10.69 3.57 -7.46
C LYS A 110 11.08 3.14 -6.05
N LEU A 111 12.37 3.11 -5.77
CA LEU A 111 12.92 2.76 -4.47
C LEU A 111 13.80 3.91 -4.01
N ASN A 112 13.46 4.51 -2.88
CA ASN A 112 14.36 5.37 -2.13
C ASN A 112 14.98 4.52 -1.00
N LEU A 113 16.31 4.41 -0.99
CA LEU A 113 17.06 3.70 0.03
C LEU A 113 18.09 4.65 0.66
N GLY A 114 17.91 5.02 1.92
CA GLY A 114 18.82 5.93 2.62
C GLY A 114 18.97 7.31 1.96
N GLY A 115 17.94 7.78 1.23
CA GLY A 115 17.97 9.02 0.48
C GLY A 115 18.43 8.91 -0.98
N GLU A 116 18.84 7.72 -1.44
CA GLU A 116 19.20 7.48 -2.84
C GLU A 116 18.02 6.90 -3.62
N ASP A 117 17.64 7.57 -4.71
CA ASP A 117 16.57 7.12 -5.60
C ASP A 117 17.08 6.16 -6.67
N SER A 118 16.32 5.09 -6.88
CA SER A 118 16.56 4.09 -7.91
C SER A 118 15.25 3.53 -8.46
N VAL A 119 15.32 2.85 -9.61
CA VAL A 119 14.21 2.09 -10.18
C VAL A 119 14.55 0.61 -10.11
N VAL A 120 13.66 -0.17 -9.51
CA VAL A 120 13.78 -1.63 -9.40
C VAL A 120 12.68 -2.31 -10.19
N ASN A 121 13.00 -3.48 -10.75
CA ASN A 121 12.06 -4.27 -11.53
C ASN A 121 11.46 -5.39 -10.68
N LEU A 122 10.18 -5.65 -10.90
CA LEU A 122 9.44 -6.77 -10.33
C LEU A 122 9.35 -7.86 -11.39
N ASP A 123 9.53 -9.10 -10.96
CA ASP A 123 9.31 -10.28 -11.80
C ASP A 123 7.84 -10.46 -12.21
N SER A 124 6.92 -9.87 -11.44
CA SER A 124 5.49 -9.85 -11.72
C SER A 124 4.90 -8.54 -11.20
N PRO A 125 3.98 -7.90 -11.94
CA PRO A 125 3.36 -6.67 -11.48
C PRO A 125 2.53 -6.89 -10.20
N ALA A 126 2.36 -5.84 -9.41
CA ALA A 126 1.31 -5.82 -8.40
C ALA A 126 -0.05 -5.76 -9.09
N ILE A 127 -1.05 -6.47 -8.55
CA ILE A 127 -2.39 -6.51 -9.12
C ILE A 127 -3.44 -6.13 -8.07
N LEU A 128 -4.53 -5.50 -8.52
CA LEU A 128 -5.72 -5.31 -7.70
C LEU A 128 -6.72 -6.42 -8.03
N TYR A 129 -7.07 -7.24 -7.04
CA TYR A 129 -8.02 -8.33 -7.20
C TYR A 129 -8.90 -8.47 -5.96
N ASP A 130 -10.23 -8.55 -6.15
CA ASP A 130 -11.20 -8.70 -5.06
C ASP A 130 -11.03 -7.64 -3.95
N GLY A 131 -10.77 -6.39 -4.36
CA GLY A 131 -10.55 -5.26 -3.44
C GLY A 131 -9.22 -5.31 -2.67
N ARG A 132 -8.29 -6.20 -3.03
CA ARG A 132 -7.01 -6.39 -2.36
C ARG A 132 -5.86 -6.23 -3.34
N THR A 133 -4.80 -5.56 -2.92
CA THR A 133 -3.56 -5.49 -3.70
C THR A 133 -2.69 -6.70 -3.39
N TYR A 134 -2.35 -7.45 -4.43
CA TYR A 134 -1.43 -8.58 -4.38
C TYR A 134 -0.09 -8.19 -4.97
N VAL A 135 1.00 -8.56 -4.30
CA VAL A 135 2.37 -8.23 -4.72
C VAL A 135 3.23 -9.49 -4.61
N PRO A 136 4.28 -9.64 -5.45
CA PRO A 136 5.23 -10.74 -5.28
C PRO A 136 5.91 -10.66 -3.91
N ILE A 137 5.79 -11.71 -3.11
CA ILE A 137 6.33 -11.73 -1.75
C ILE A 137 7.85 -11.53 -1.72
N ARG A 138 8.56 -12.04 -2.73
CA ARG A 138 10.01 -11.89 -2.87
C ARG A 138 10.40 -10.42 -3.02
N PHE A 139 9.74 -9.72 -3.94
CA PHE A 139 10.03 -8.31 -4.19
C PHE A 139 9.91 -7.47 -2.92
N ILE A 140 8.83 -7.64 -2.16
CA ILE A 140 8.64 -6.92 -0.89
C ILE A 140 9.71 -7.30 0.14
N SER A 141 10.00 -8.59 0.28
CA SER A 141 10.92 -9.04 1.32
C SER A 141 12.37 -8.59 1.02
N GLU A 142 12.82 -8.74 -0.23
CA GLU A 142 14.18 -8.36 -0.64
C GLU A 142 14.38 -6.84 -0.64
N THR A 143 13.38 -6.04 -1.05
CA THR A 143 13.45 -4.58 -0.95
C THR A 143 13.57 -4.09 0.50
N LEU A 144 13.02 -4.85 1.45
CA LEU A 144 13.18 -4.60 2.88
C LEU A 144 14.51 -5.15 3.45
N GLY A 145 15.35 -5.78 2.62
CA GLY A 145 16.64 -6.35 3.01
C GLY A 145 16.55 -7.73 3.69
N LEU A 146 15.47 -8.47 3.43
CA LEU A 146 15.27 -9.83 3.94
C LEU A 146 15.64 -10.86 2.88
N ASN A 147 16.08 -12.03 3.33
CA ASN A 147 16.37 -13.17 2.46
C ASN A 147 15.10 -13.97 2.20
N VAL A 148 14.97 -14.51 0.99
CA VAL A 148 13.80 -15.29 0.57
C VAL A 148 14.23 -16.58 -0.10
N ASP A 149 13.91 -17.71 0.53
CA ASP A 149 14.11 -19.03 -0.01
C ASP A 149 12.78 -19.69 -0.39
N TRP A 150 12.83 -20.56 -1.39
CA TRP A 150 11.70 -21.38 -1.80
C TRP A 150 12.07 -22.86 -1.68
N LYS A 151 11.30 -23.63 -0.92
CA LYS A 151 11.49 -25.08 -0.80
C LYS A 151 10.16 -25.76 -0.47
N ASP A 152 9.88 -26.90 -1.09
CA ASP A 152 8.72 -27.75 -0.78
C ASP A 152 7.38 -26.97 -0.76
N ASP A 153 7.10 -26.22 -1.83
CA ASP A 153 5.93 -25.34 -1.98
C ASP A 153 5.75 -24.34 -0.82
N SER A 154 6.85 -23.99 -0.15
CA SER A 154 6.90 -23.07 0.98
C SER A 154 7.89 -21.94 0.74
N VAL A 155 7.50 -20.74 1.13
CA VAL A 155 8.33 -19.53 1.12
C VAL A 155 8.93 -19.33 2.51
N TYR A 156 10.24 -19.19 2.60
CA TYR A 156 10.95 -18.91 3.83
C TYR A 156 11.57 -17.51 3.73
N ILE A 157 11.12 -16.61 4.60
CA ILE A 157 11.66 -15.26 4.74
C ILE A 157 12.47 -15.23 6.03
N SER A 158 13.73 -14.79 5.94
CA SER A 158 14.61 -14.66 7.11
C SER A 158 15.39 -13.35 7.08
N GLY A 159 15.62 -12.78 8.25
CA GLY A 159 16.42 -11.58 8.38
C GLY A 159 16.04 -10.73 9.59
N LYS A 160 16.81 -9.68 9.82
CA LYS A 160 16.50 -8.69 10.84
C LYS A 160 15.66 -7.60 10.20
N PHE A 161 14.43 -7.43 10.67
CA PHE A 161 13.62 -6.28 10.29
C PHE A 161 14.36 -5.00 10.66
N LYS A 162 14.45 -4.06 9.71
CA LYS A 162 15.01 -2.75 9.95
C LYS A 162 14.05 -1.99 10.87
N THR A 163 14.34 -1.98 12.18
CA THR A 163 13.49 -1.35 13.23
C THR A 163 14.17 -0.18 13.95
N LYS A 164 15.40 0.19 13.61
CA LYS A 164 16.11 1.36 14.16
C LYS A 164 16.52 2.35 13.06
N GLY A 165 15.85 3.51 13.02
CA GLY A 165 16.07 4.61 12.07
C GLY A 165 14.79 5.42 11.83
N LYS A 166 14.85 6.46 10.99
CA LYS A 166 13.69 7.35 10.75
C LYS A 166 12.59 6.59 10.02
N ARG A 167 11.34 6.72 10.48
CA ARG A 167 10.17 6.18 9.77
C ARG A 167 9.83 7.18 8.66
N TYR A 168 9.77 6.74 7.41
CA TYR A 168 9.20 7.57 6.35
C TYR A 168 7.72 7.75 6.61
N ASN A 169 7.29 8.98 6.86
CA ASN A 169 5.90 9.34 7.00
C ASN A 169 5.49 10.17 5.79
N TYR A 170 4.87 9.50 4.82
CA TYR A 170 4.51 10.11 3.54
C TYR A 170 3.62 11.35 3.68
N GLU A 171 2.82 11.46 4.74
CA GLU A 171 1.99 12.66 4.99
C GLU A 171 2.79 13.86 5.51
N GLU A 172 3.87 13.65 6.26
CA GLU A 172 4.74 14.72 6.77
C GLU A 172 5.77 15.15 5.73
N ASP A 173 6.36 14.18 5.01
CA ASP A 173 7.38 14.45 3.98
C ASP A 173 6.82 15.28 2.81
N ASN A 174 5.58 14.99 2.37
CA ASN A 174 4.91 15.80 1.34
C ASN A 174 4.61 17.24 1.81
N LYS A 175 4.23 17.41 3.08
CA LYS A 175 4.01 18.76 3.65
C LYS A 175 5.31 19.55 3.69
N GLU A 176 6.44 18.92 4.05
CA GLU A 176 7.73 19.58 4.01
C GLU A 176 8.12 20.02 2.58
N GLU A 177 7.85 19.21 1.56
CA GLU A 177 8.11 19.58 0.17
C GLU A 177 7.21 20.73 -0.31
N GLU A 178 5.91 20.72 0.03
CA GLU A 178 5.00 21.81 -0.28
C GLU A 178 5.43 23.11 0.41
N ILE A 179 5.78 23.05 1.70
CA ILE A 179 6.29 24.19 2.48
C ILE A 179 7.62 24.70 1.91
N LYS A 180 8.53 23.82 1.45
CA LYS A 180 9.78 24.23 0.80
C LYS A 180 9.53 24.93 -0.54
N LYS A 181 8.57 24.45 -1.34
CA LYS A 181 8.17 25.08 -2.62
C LYS A 181 7.53 26.44 -2.40
N GLU A 182 6.63 26.56 -1.42
CA GLU A 182 5.95 27.80 -1.05
C GLU A 182 6.95 28.85 -0.54
N ASN A 183 7.82 28.49 0.41
CA ASN A 183 8.87 29.39 0.91
C ASN A 183 9.86 29.83 -0.17
N THR A 184 10.14 28.95 -1.13
CA THR A 184 11.02 29.27 -2.25
C THR A 184 10.33 30.26 -3.20
N ALA A 185 9.07 30.03 -3.53
CA ALA A 185 8.27 30.94 -4.37
C ALA A 185 8.13 32.33 -3.72
N ASP A 186 7.82 32.39 -2.42
CA ASP A 186 7.74 33.64 -1.67
C ASP A 186 9.07 34.39 -1.66
N LYS A 187 10.19 33.66 -1.46
CA LYS A 187 11.53 34.24 -1.53
C LYS A 187 11.87 34.82 -2.91
N TYR A 188 11.41 34.18 -3.99
CA TYR A 188 11.58 34.72 -5.34
C TYR A 188 10.73 35.99 -5.57
N LEU A 189 9.48 36.02 -5.10
CA LEU A 189 8.60 37.17 -5.24
C LEU A 189 9.13 38.39 -4.45
N ASP A 190 9.63 38.16 -3.24
CA ASP A 190 10.22 39.20 -2.40
C ASP A 190 11.55 39.71 -2.99
N GLN A 191 12.37 38.83 -3.58
CA GLN A 191 13.65 39.21 -4.19
C GLN A 191 13.48 40.15 -5.40
N PHE A 192 12.38 40.01 -6.16
CA PHE A 192 12.12 40.83 -7.35
C PHE A 192 11.01 41.88 -7.14
N ASN A 193 10.58 42.07 -5.89
CA ASN A 193 9.54 43.03 -5.49
C ASN A 193 8.24 42.90 -6.32
N ILE A 194 7.89 41.65 -6.68
CA ILE A 194 6.73 41.36 -7.54
C ILE A 194 5.47 41.37 -6.65
N PRO A 195 4.47 42.22 -6.93
CA PRO A 195 3.22 42.25 -6.18
C PRO A 195 2.46 40.93 -6.31
N ARG A 196 2.02 40.36 -5.19
CA ARG A 196 1.32 39.05 -5.13
C ARG A 196 0.04 38.99 -5.97
N GLU A 197 -0.56 40.15 -6.28
CA GLU A 197 -1.78 40.27 -7.09
C GLU A 197 -1.60 39.96 -8.59
N LYS A 198 -0.36 39.87 -9.12
CA LYS A 198 -0.13 39.61 -10.56
C LYS A 198 -0.07 38.14 -10.96
N VAL A 199 -0.24 37.18 -10.05
CA VAL A 199 -0.03 35.75 -10.33
C VAL A 199 -1.28 35.06 -10.94
N GLN A 200 -2.44 35.73 -11.01
CA GLN A 200 -3.66 35.13 -11.58
C GLN A 200 -3.91 35.38 -13.08
N GLU A 201 -3.11 36.18 -13.78
CA GLU A 201 -3.21 36.36 -15.24
C GLU A 201 -2.11 35.60 -15.98
N GLY A 202 -2.29 34.28 -16.11
CA GLY A 202 -1.37 33.43 -16.87
C GLY A 202 -1.97 32.10 -17.32
N LYS A 203 -3.29 31.92 -17.26
CA LYS A 203 -3.97 30.70 -17.71
C LYS A 203 -4.72 30.83 -19.05
N GLU A 204 -4.74 32.00 -19.67
CA GLU A 204 -5.37 32.16 -20.98
C GLU A 204 -4.48 32.98 -21.93
N SER A 205 -3.63 32.27 -22.67
CA SER A 205 -3.35 32.51 -24.11
C SER A 205 -2.09 31.77 -24.54
N ASN A 206 -2.27 30.69 -25.30
CA ASN A 206 -1.62 30.50 -26.59
C ASN A 206 -2.09 29.19 -27.22
N SER A 207 -3.29 29.26 -27.80
CA SER A 207 -3.61 28.55 -29.03
C SER A 207 -2.81 29.18 -30.17
N ILE A 208 -1.59 28.70 -30.42
CA ILE A 208 -0.93 28.85 -31.72
C ILE A 208 -0.03 27.60 -31.94
N PHE A 209 -0.59 26.60 -32.59
CA PHE A 209 0.15 25.78 -33.57
C PHE A 209 -0.81 25.49 -34.73
N GLN A 210 -0.37 25.93 -35.91
CA GLN A 210 -0.87 25.50 -37.22
C GLN A 210 -0.58 24.02 -37.43
#